data_AF-M1VLJ7-F1
#
_entry.id   AF-M1VLJ7-F1
#
_cell.length_a   1.000
_cell.length_b   1.000
_cell.length_c   1.000
_cell.angle_alpha   90.00
_cell.angle_beta   90.00
_cell.angle_gamma   90.00
#
_symmetry.space_group_name_H-M   'P 1'
#
loop_
_entity.id
_entity.type
_entity.pdbx_description
1 polymer ?
#
loop_
_entity_poly.entity_id
_entity_poly.type
_entity_poly.pdbx_seq_one_letter_code
_entity_poly.pdbx_strand_id
1 'polypeptide(L)'
;FIGTDTERTQHFFDTINEYGWDLGGAGPCVRTAMSCIGAARCEMSCTNEQKAHRLLVNNFTDDVHRPALPYKFKFKVSGCGNDCQNAIERADFAMIGTWRDDMKVDQAEFKAYVARKGRQHVVDNIISRCPTQALSLNDDDSLNVNNRD
;
A
#
# COMPACT_ATOMS: atom_id res chain seq x y z
N PHE A 1 -11.12 -21.56 -2.12
CA PHE A 1 -11.81 -22.85 -2.30
C PHE A 1 -13.28 -22.56 -2.60
N ILE A 2 -13.84 -23.10 -3.68
CA ILE A 2 -15.22 -22.80 -4.12
C ILE A 2 -15.95 -24.14 -4.26
N GLY A 3 -16.91 -24.40 -3.37
CA GLY A 3 -17.77 -25.59 -3.39
C GLY A 3 -17.27 -26.76 -2.54
N THR A 4 -18.07 -27.12 -1.54
CA THR A 4 -17.97 -28.36 -0.74
C THR A 4 -19.34 -28.65 -0.13
N ASP A 5 -19.57 -29.88 0.31
CA ASP A 5 -20.69 -30.22 1.19
C ASP A 5 -20.31 -30.01 2.68
N THR A 6 -21.32 -30.02 3.55
CA THR A 6 -21.15 -29.82 4.99
C THR A 6 -20.26 -30.89 5.61
N GLU A 7 -20.43 -32.16 5.21
CA GLU A 7 -19.68 -33.30 5.76
C GLU A 7 -18.17 -33.18 5.50
N ARG A 8 -17.77 -32.63 4.36
CA ARG A 8 -16.36 -32.46 3.99
C ARG A 8 -15.71 -31.19 4.52
N THR A 9 -16.47 -30.27 5.13
CA THR A 9 -15.94 -28.96 5.55
C THR A 9 -14.82 -29.08 6.58
N GLN A 10 -14.99 -29.93 7.60
CA GLN A 10 -13.96 -30.14 8.63
C GLN A 10 -12.73 -30.86 8.06
N HIS A 11 -12.93 -31.93 7.30
CA HIS A 11 -11.83 -32.67 6.65
C HIS A 11 -10.99 -31.78 5.74
N PHE A 12 -11.64 -30.87 5.01
CA PHE A 12 -10.97 -29.88 4.19
C PHE A 12 -10.11 -28.93 5.05
N PHE A 13 -10.66 -28.41 6.15
CA PHE A 13 -9.91 -27.56 7.07
C PHE A 13 -8.69 -28.29 7.66
N ASP A 14 -8.87 -29.51 8.16
CA ASP A 14 -7.77 -30.29 8.75
C ASP A 14 -6.63 -30.47 7.74
N THR A 15 -6.97 -30.79 6.48
CA THR A 15 -6.00 -30.95 5.39
C THR A 15 -5.19 -29.67 5.13
N ILE A 16 -5.84 -28.50 5.05
CA ILE A 16 -5.11 -27.25 4.81
C ILE A 16 -4.31 -26.79 6.03
N ASN A 17 -4.78 -27.13 7.23
CA ASN A 17 -4.11 -26.81 8.47
C ASN A 17 -2.83 -27.62 8.67
N GLU A 18 -2.82 -28.89 8.25
CA GLU A 18 -1.60 -29.71 8.18
C GLU A 18 -0.53 -29.10 7.26
N TYR A 19 -0.93 -28.37 6.22
CA TYR A 19 -0.02 -27.61 5.35
C TYR A 19 0.42 -26.25 5.95
N GLY A 20 -0.04 -25.90 7.15
CA GLY A 20 0.27 -24.65 7.84
C GLY A 20 -0.60 -23.47 7.43
N TRP A 21 -1.73 -23.70 6.74
CA TRP A 21 -2.70 -22.65 6.41
C TRP A 21 -3.82 -22.59 7.45
N ASP A 22 -4.39 -21.39 7.60
CA ASP A 22 -5.55 -21.16 8.45
C ASP A 22 -6.69 -20.55 7.61
N LEU A 23 -7.89 -20.55 8.16
CA LEU A 23 -9.06 -19.92 7.56
C LEU A 23 -8.98 -18.40 7.68
N GLY A 24 -9.54 -17.72 6.67
CA GLY A 24 -9.80 -16.29 6.75
C GLY A 24 -11.02 -15.94 7.59
N GLY A 25 -11.20 -14.66 7.90
CA GLY A 25 -12.34 -14.17 8.66
C GLY A 25 -13.58 -13.92 7.81
N ALA A 26 -14.75 -14.34 8.30
CA ALA A 26 -16.06 -14.04 7.73
C ALA A 26 -17.09 -13.77 8.84
N GLY A 27 -18.03 -12.85 8.58
CA GLY A 27 -19.01 -12.40 9.58
C GLY A 27 -18.67 -11.05 10.22
N PRO A 28 -19.24 -10.75 11.40
CA PRO A 28 -18.97 -9.53 12.16
C PRO A 28 -17.68 -9.66 12.98
N CYS A 29 -16.57 -9.76 12.26
CA CYS A 29 -15.23 -10.04 12.77
C CYS A 29 -14.19 -9.21 12.00
N VAL A 30 -12.93 -9.27 12.43
CA VAL A 30 -11.81 -8.81 11.61
C VAL A 30 -11.69 -9.73 10.38
N ARG A 31 -11.71 -9.16 9.19
CA ARG A 31 -11.52 -9.90 7.94
C ARG A 31 -10.04 -10.09 7.66
N THR A 32 -9.73 -11.05 6.80
CA THR A 32 -8.38 -11.20 6.23
C THR A 32 -7.86 -9.87 5.72
N ALA A 33 -6.72 -9.44 6.27
CA ALA A 33 -6.05 -8.23 5.84
C ALA A 33 -5.28 -8.47 4.54
N MET A 34 -4.85 -7.39 3.90
CA MET A 34 -4.06 -7.46 2.68
C MET A 34 -3.11 -6.26 2.59
N SER A 35 -2.00 -6.44 1.89
CA SER A 35 -1.04 -5.38 1.57
C SER A 35 -0.69 -5.35 0.09
N CYS A 36 -0.21 -4.21 -0.41
CA CYS A 36 0.46 -4.18 -1.71
C CYS A 36 1.80 -4.94 -1.66
N ILE A 37 2.43 -5.17 -2.81
CA ILE A 37 3.73 -5.87 -2.87
C ILE A 37 4.80 -5.14 -2.04
N GLY A 38 4.76 -3.82 -2.09
CA GLY A 38 5.52 -2.98 -1.17
C GLY A 38 7.03 -3.13 -1.29
N ALA A 39 7.73 -3.01 -0.17
CA ALA A 39 9.19 -3.07 -0.07
C ALA A 39 9.81 -4.36 -0.64
N ALA A 40 9.02 -5.41 -0.87
CA ALA A 40 9.50 -6.61 -1.54
C ALA A 40 9.92 -6.35 -3.01
N ARG A 41 9.30 -5.37 -3.68
CA ARG A 41 9.58 -5.08 -5.11
C ARG A 41 9.16 -3.68 -5.57
N CYS A 42 9.07 -2.70 -4.68
CA CYS A 42 8.72 -1.32 -5.01
C CYS A 42 9.62 -0.36 -4.25
N GLU A 43 10.34 0.47 -5.00
CA GLU A 43 11.24 1.53 -4.55
C GLU A 43 10.51 2.72 -3.92
N MET A 44 9.21 2.84 -4.16
CA MET A 44 8.36 3.91 -3.61
C MET A 44 7.80 3.58 -2.23
N SER A 45 8.10 2.39 -1.69
CA SER A 45 7.58 1.92 -0.42
C SER A 45 8.16 2.71 0.77
N CYS A 46 7.30 3.25 1.62
CA CYS A 46 7.68 4.01 2.82
C CYS A 46 7.48 3.23 4.13
N THR A 47 7.08 1.96 4.05
CA THR A 47 6.87 1.10 5.22
C THR A 47 7.18 -0.34 4.86
N ASN A 48 7.43 -1.20 5.83
CA ASN A 48 7.48 -2.64 5.57
C ASN A 48 6.04 -3.21 5.62
N GLU A 49 5.34 -3.19 4.49
CA GLU A 49 3.93 -3.54 4.38
C GLU A 49 3.68 -4.99 4.77
N GLN A 50 4.56 -5.91 4.37
CA GLN A 50 4.44 -7.34 4.67
C GLN A 50 4.56 -7.59 6.18
N LYS A 51 5.49 -6.90 6.85
CA LYS A 51 5.63 -6.97 8.32
C LYS A 51 4.41 -6.34 9.01
N ALA A 52 3.98 -5.15 8.58
CA ALA A 52 2.81 -4.48 9.16
C ALA A 52 1.53 -5.33 9.02
N HIS A 53 1.29 -5.86 7.82
CA HIS A 53 0.20 -6.78 7.52
C HIS A 53 0.24 -8.00 8.45
N ARG A 54 1.38 -8.70 8.51
CA ARG A 54 1.51 -9.90 9.34
C ARG A 54 1.30 -9.62 10.83
N LEU A 55 1.82 -8.49 11.33
CA LEU A 55 1.63 -8.11 12.73
C LEU A 55 0.17 -7.82 13.06
N LEU A 56 -0.55 -7.12 12.18
CA LEU A 56 -1.98 -6.87 12.37
C LEU A 56 -2.77 -8.19 12.41
N VAL A 57 -2.63 -9.06 11.42
CA VAL A 57 -3.43 -10.31 11.36
C VAL A 57 -3.10 -11.26 12.52
N ASN A 58 -1.82 -11.39 12.87
CA ASN A 58 -1.41 -12.32 13.93
C ASN A 58 -1.77 -11.83 15.33
N ASN A 59 -1.82 -10.52 15.56
CA ASN A 59 -2.24 -9.97 16.86
C ASN A 59 -3.76 -9.99 17.03
N PHE A 60 -4.52 -9.95 15.93
CA PHE A 60 -5.99 -9.97 15.93
C PHE A 60 -6.56 -11.33 15.51
N THR A 61 -5.81 -12.43 15.66
CA THR A 61 -6.24 -13.76 15.21
C THR A 61 -7.54 -14.21 15.88
N ASP A 62 -7.72 -13.95 17.18
CA ASP A 62 -8.98 -14.28 17.86
C ASP A 62 -10.17 -13.53 17.25
N ASP A 63 -10.02 -12.23 17.02
CA ASP A 63 -11.05 -11.39 16.38
C ASP A 63 -11.28 -11.73 14.90
N VAL A 64 -10.38 -12.49 14.25
CA VAL A 64 -10.58 -13.01 12.90
C VAL A 64 -11.50 -14.23 12.91
N HIS A 65 -11.25 -15.17 13.84
CA HIS A 65 -11.93 -16.47 13.88
C HIS A 65 -13.19 -16.47 14.74
N ARG A 66 -13.32 -15.57 15.73
CA ARG A 66 -14.44 -15.52 16.68
C ARG A 66 -15.17 -14.19 16.56
N PRO A 67 -16.28 -14.13 15.80
CA PRO A 67 -17.01 -12.88 15.59
C PRO A 67 -17.52 -12.27 16.90
N ALA A 68 -16.90 -11.15 17.31
CA ALA A 68 -17.23 -10.41 18.52
C ALA A 68 -17.52 -8.92 18.28
N LEU A 69 -17.40 -8.44 17.03
CA LEU A 69 -17.57 -7.05 16.68
C LEU A 69 -19.05 -6.74 16.32
N PRO A 70 -19.49 -5.47 16.37
CA PRO A 70 -20.83 -5.10 15.89
C PRO A 70 -21.05 -5.38 14.41
N TYR A 71 -19.99 -5.29 13.60
CA TYR A 71 -20.00 -5.65 12.18
C TYR A 71 -18.59 -5.98 11.69
N LYS A 72 -18.42 -6.18 10.37
CA LYS A 72 -17.10 -6.49 9.76
C LYS A 72 -16.12 -5.34 9.97
N PHE A 73 -14.84 -5.69 10.17
CA PHE A 73 -13.72 -4.75 10.22
C PHE A 73 -12.58 -5.24 9.33
N LYS A 74 -11.87 -4.33 8.65
CA LYS A 74 -10.83 -4.68 7.69
C LYS A 74 -9.59 -3.82 7.88
N PHE A 75 -8.43 -4.48 7.88
CA PHE A 75 -7.14 -3.82 7.73
C PHE A 75 -6.67 -3.91 6.27
N LYS A 76 -6.14 -2.80 5.73
CA LYS A 76 -5.37 -2.82 4.49
C LYS A 76 -4.16 -1.90 4.59
N VAL A 77 -3.06 -2.32 3.96
CA VAL A 77 -1.78 -1.62 4.01
C VAL A 77 -1.28 -1.29 2.60
N SER A 78 -0.99 -0.02 2.37
CA SER A 78 -0.34 0.48 1.16
C SER A 78 0.94 1.21 1.50
N GLY A 79 1.97 0.96 0.70
CA GLY A 79 3.32 1.48 0.91
C GLY A 79 3.50 2.97 0.74
N CYS A 80 2.67 3.58 -0.09
CA CYS A 80 2.76 4.99 -0.48
C CYS A 80 1.40 5.52 -0.95
N GLY A 81 1.34 6.82 -1.27
CA GLY A 81 0.14 7.50 -1.73
C GLY A 81 -0.49 6.98 -3.04
N ASN A 82 0.18 6.09 -3.79
CA ASN A 82 -0.43 5.41 -4.95
C ASN A 82 -1.51 4.40 -4.56
N ASP A 83 -1.56 4.00 -3.29
CA ASP A 83 -2.56 3.10 -2.71
C ASP A 83 -2.89 1.85 -3.55
N CYS A 84 -1.86 1.10 -3.99
CA CYS A 84 -2.07 -0.06 -4.88
C CYS A 84 -2.91 -1.19 -4.26
N GLN A 85 -3.04 -1.24 -2.92
CA GLN A 85 -3.93 -2.20 -2.25
C GLN A 85 -5.40 -1.73 -2.22
N ASN A 86 -5.63 -0.47 -2.61
CA ASN A 86 -6.88 0.25 -2.47
C ASN A 86 -7.38 0.13 -1.02
N ALA A 87 -6.56 0.63 -0.11
CA ALA A 87 -6.76 0.61 1.33
C ALA A 87 -7.83 1.62 1.74
N ILE A 88 -7.76 2.84 1.22
CA ILE A 88 -8.64 3.93 1.64
C ILE A 88 -10.13 3.65 1.33
N GLU A 89 -10.41 2.97 0.22
CA GLU A 89 -11.78 2.69 -0.21
C GLU A 89 -12.36 1.40 0.40
N ARG A 90 -11.50 0.42 0.70
CA ARG A 90 -11.93 -0.97 0.95
C ARG A 90 -11.53 -1.51 2.32
N ALA A 91 -11.08 -0.65 3.23
CA ALA A 91 -10.79 -1.01 4.61
C ALA A 91 -11.41 -0.03 5.61
N ASP A 92 -11.75 -0.54 6.78
CA ASP A 92 -12.19 0.26 7.93
C ASP A 92 -10.98 0.93 8.61
N PHE A 93 -9.80 0.30 8.49
CA PHE A 93 -8.51 0.85 8.89
C PHE A 93 -7.51 0.77 7.72
N ALA A 94 -7.20 1.93 7.15
CA ALA A 94 -6.23 2.07 6.06
C ALA A 94 -4.89 2.58 6.61
N MET A 95 -3.83 1.80 6.40
CA MET A 95 -2.46 2.26 6.62
C MET A 95 -1.85 2.64 5.27
N ILE A 96 -1.49 3.91 5.10
CA ILE A 96 -0.87 4.41 3.86
C ILE A 96 0.47 5.04 4.25
N GLY A 97 1.55 4.46 3.74
CA GLY A 97 2.92 4.93 3.99
C GLY A 97 3.15 6.32 3.38
N THR A 98 3.99 7.09 4.04
CA THR A 98 4.45 8.39 3.58
C THR A 98 5.82 8.70 4.21
N TRP A 99 6.43 9.80 3.78
CA TRP A 99 7.62 10.37 4.38
C TRP A 99 7.32 11.78 4.91
N ARG A 100 8.25 12.35 5.67
CA ARG A 100 8.11 13.69 6.28
C ARG A 100 9.35 14.58 6.09
N ASP A 101 10.44 14.00 5.60
CA ASP A 101 11.63 14.71 5.16
C ASP A 101 11.51 15.17 3.70
N ASP A 102 12.58 15.75 3.17
CA ASP A 102 12.58 16.33 1.84
C ASP A 102 12.69 15.26 0.74
N MET A 103 12.02 15.50 -0.39
CA MET A 103 12.18 14.67 -1.59
C MET A 103 13.64 14.64 -2.05
N LYS A 104 14.19 13.44 -2.23
CA LYS A 104 15.56 13.25 -2.73
C LYS A 104 15.60 13.45 -4.24
N VAL A 105 16.42 14.39 -4.71
CA VAL A 105 16.56 14.71 -6.13
C VAL A 105 18.00 14.50 -6.57
N ASP A 106 18.20 13.59 -7.53
CA ASP A 106 19.44 13.52 -8.30
C ASP A 106 19.37 14.54 -9.44
N GLN A 107 20.07 15.66 -9.28
CA GLN A 107 20.05 16.74 -10.26
C GLN A 107 20.72 16.34 -11.58
N ALA A 108 21.69 15.42 -11.56
CA ALA A 108 22.36 14.98 -12.79
C ALA A 108 21.40 14.16 -13.65
N GLU A 109 20.69 13.20 -13.05
CA GLU A 109 19.69 12.39 -13.75
C GLU A 109 18.49 13.25 -14.18
N PHE A 110 18.04 14.19 -13.35
CA PHE A 110 16.94 15.08 -13.73
C PHE A 110 17.31 15.97 -14.94
N LYS A 111 18.51 16.57 -14.95
CA LYS A 111 19.00 17.35 -16.11
C LYS A 111 19.12 16.47 -17.36
N ALA A 112 19.59 15.24 -17.23
CA ALA A 112 19.61 14.28 -18.34
C ALA A 112 18.19 13.95 -18.86
N TYR A 113 17.21 13.83 -17.97
CA TYR A 113 15.81 13.66 -18.33
C TYR A 113 15.25 14.88 -19.09
N VAL A 114 15.53 16.10 -18.61
CA VAL A 114 15.14 17.35 -19.28
C VAL A 114 15.76 17.44 -20.67
N ALA A 115 17.06 17.15 -20.81
CA ALA A 115 17.73 17.15 -22.12
C ALA A 115 17.12 16.13 -23.10
N ARG A 116 16.71 14.95 -22.60
CA ARG A 116 16.09 13.88 -23.41
C ARG A 116 14.65 14.18 -23.81
N LYS A 117 13.86 14.84 -22.96
CA LYS A 117 12.42 15.06 -23.17
C LYS A 117 12.06 16.48 -23.62
N GLY A 118 12.94 17.44 -23.39
CA GLY A 118 12.72 18.87 -23.62
C GLY A 118 12.01 19.55 -22.45
N ARG A 119 12.32 20.84 -22.24
CA ARG A 119 11.74 21.67 -21.17
C ARG A 119 10.20 21.72 -21.24
N GLN A 120 9.63 21.85 -22.45
CA GLN A 120 8.18 21.89 -22.65
C GLN A 120 7.49 20.65 -22.05
N HIS A 121 8.01 19.46 -22.33
CA HIS A 121 7.45 18.20 -21.79
C HIS A 121 7.48 18.18 -20.26
N VAL A 122 8.58 18.61 -19.66
CA VAL A 122 8.75 18.64 -18.19
C VAL A 122 7.76 19.63 -17.57
N VAL A 123 7.59 20.80 -18.17
CA VAL A 123 6.63 21.81 -17.71
C VAL A 123 5.19 21.28 -17.79
N ASP A 124 4.79 20.70 -18.93
CA ASP A 124 3.41 20.27 -19.18
C ASP A 124 2.98 19.01 -18.40
N ASN A 125 3.94 18.18 -18.01
CA ASN A 125 3.64 16.86 -17.42
C ASN A 125 4.12 16.68 -15.98
N ILE A 126 5.05 17.49 -15.50
CA ILE A 126 5.58 17.36 -14.13
C ILE A 126 5.29 18.63 -13.34
N ILE A 127 5.81 19.78 -13.79
CA ILE A 127 5.73 21.04 -13.04
C ILE A 127 4.28 21.51 -12.90
N SER A 128 3.58 21.68 -14.02
CA SER A 128 2.19 22.18 -14.04
C SER A 128 1.16 21.22 -13.43
N ARG A 129 1.53 19.94 -13.25
CA ARG A 129 0.66 18.92 -12.65
C ARG A 129 0.89 18.73 -11.15
N CYS A 130 1.89 19.41 -10.57
CA CYS A 130 2.08 19.41 -9.14
C CYS A 130 0.85 20.06 -8.47
N PRO A 131 0.09 19.34 -7.63
CA PRO A 131 -1.18 19.84 -7.10
C PRO A 131 -1.03 21.07 -6.20
N THR A 132 0.14 21.26 -5.60
CA THR A 132 0.47 22.39 -4.71
C THR A 132 1.39 23.42 -5.35
N GLN A 133 1.77 23.25 -6.63
CA GLN A 133 2.74 24.12 -7.30
C GLN A 133 4.10 24.20 -6.60
N ALA A 134 4.48 23.14 -5.88
CA ALA A 134 5.73 23.04 -5.12
C ALA A 134 6.99 22.78 -5.98
N LEU A 135 6.84 22.49 -7.28
CA LEU A 135 7.94 22.19 -8.18
C LEU A 135 8.23 23.38 -9.09
N SER A 136 9.51 23.69 -9.31
CA SER A 136 9.94 24.67 -10.33
C SER A 136 11.17 24.20 -11.09
N LEU A 137 11.23 24.53 -12.39
CA LEU A 137 12.38 24.27 -13.26
C LEU A 137 13.19 25.54 -13.43
N ASN A 138 14.45 25.53 -13.00
CA ASN A 138 15.35 26.67 -13.11
C ASN A 138 15.90 26.83 -14.54
N ASP A 139 16.56 27.96 -14.79
CA ASP A 139 17.18 28.26 -16.10
C ASP A 139 18.34 27.30 -16.44
N ASP A 140 19.00 26.74 -15.43
CA ASP A 140 20.09 25.77 -15.57
C ASP A 140 19.62 24.30 -15.66
N ASP A 141 18.32 24.10 -15.90
CA ASP A 141 17.60 22.81 -15.94
C ASP A 141 17.55 22.04 -14.60
N SER A 142 17.94 22.63 -13.47
CA SER A 142 17.77 22.00 -12.16
C SER A 142 16.31 22.04 -11.67
N LEU A 143 15.90 21.00 -10.92
CA LEU A 143 14.60 20.95 -10.25
C LEU A 143 14.71 21.56 -8.86
N ASN A 144 13.85 22.51 -8.55
CA ASN A 144 13.64 22.99 -7.19
C ASN A 144 12.32 22.43 -6.63
N VAL A 145 12.35 22.03 -5.36
CA VAL A 145 11.23 21.39 -4.66
C VAL A 145 10.98 22.11 -3.34
N ASN A 146 9.80 22.69 -3.18
CA ASN A 146 9.33 23.18 -1.89
C ASN A 146 8.61 22.06 -1.13
N ASN A 147 9.27 21.50 -0.12
CA ASN A 147 8.70 20.39 0.67
C ASN A 147 7.81 20.85 1.84
N ARG A 148 7.72 22.15 2.12
CA ARG A 148 7.17 22.65 3.40
C ARG A 148 5.98 23.59 3.28
N ASP A 149 5.95 24.43 2.25
CA ASP A 149 4.84 25.36 2.01
C ASP A 149 3.79 24.76 1.07
#